data_AF-A0A0A9Y0L4-F1
#
_entry.id   AF-A0A0A9Y0L4-F1
#
_cell.length_a   1.000
_cell.length_b   1.000
_cell.length_c   1.000
_cell.angle_alpha   90.00
_cell.angle_beta   90.00
_cell.angle_gamma   90.00
#
_symmetry.space_group_name_H-M   'P 1'
#
loop_
_entity.id
_entity.type
_entity.pdbx_description
1 polymer ?
#
loop_
_entity_poly.entity_id
_entity_poly.type
_entity_poly.pdbx_seq_one_letter_code
_entity_poly.pdbx_strand_id
1 'polypeptide(L)'
;MLELCNRDNVDLNNEEALVKALTKYTWDMLKTGHVVPGYGHAVLRVTDPRYTCQREFCLTHFPDDPLFKLTSTIYKIMPDILKQHGKTKNPFPNLDAHSGVLLQHYGLTEQSFYTVLFGMGRQMGVLSGVVWDRLQGRPLERPKSITT
;
A
#
# COMPACT_ATOMS: atom_id res chain seq x y z
N MET A 1 5.86 -9.39 -7.93
CA MET A 1 6.39 -10.28 -6.87
C MET A 1 5.75 -11.67 -6.96
N LEU A 2 4.42 -11.83 -6.95
CA LEU A 2 3.78 -13.16 -7.09
C LEU A 2 4.24 -13.90 -8.36
N GLU A 3 4.25 -13.23 -9.51
CA GLU A 3 4.73 -13.82 -10.76
C GLU A 3 6.20 -14.28 -10.68
N LEU A 4 7.05 -13.56 -9.94
CA LEU A 4 8.45 -13.96 -9.72
C LEU A 4 8.52 -15.21 -8.85
N CYS A 5 7.71 -15.28 -7.79
CA CYS A 5 7.58 -16.47 -6.95
C CYS A 5 7.12 -17.68 -7.78
N ASN A 6 6.11 -17.51 -8.64
CA ASN A 6 5.61 -18.58 -9.50
C ASN A 6 6.67 -19.03 -10.51
N ARG A 7 7.36 -18.09 -11.17
CA ARG A 7 8.42 -18.38 -12.13
C ARG A 7 9.57 -19.15 -11.49
N ASP A 8 9.94 -18.79 -10.27
CA ASP A 8 11.06 -19.37 -9.54
C ASP A 8 10.63 -20.58 -8.68
N ASN A 9 9.37 -21.05 -8.79
CA ASN A 9 8.77 -22.15 -8.02
C ASN A 9 8.94 -22.01 -6.49
N VAL A 10 8.75 -20.79 -5.97
CA VAL A 10 8.82 -20.50 -4.54
C VAL A 10 7.53 -20.99 -3.87
N ASP A 11 7.65 -21.89 -2.90
CA ASP A 11 6.53 -22.32 -2.07
C ASP A 11 6.07 -21.17 -1.15
N LEU A 12 4.85 -20.69 -1.38
CA LEU A 12 4.24 -19.60 -0.61
C LEU A 12 3.83 -20.02 0.81
N ASN A 13 3.75 -21.33 1.09
CA ASN A 13 3.47 -21.85 2.43
C ASN A 13 4.75 -22.05 3.26
N ASN A 14 5.92 -22.08 2.61
CA ASN A 14 7.21 -22.12 3.29
C ASN A 14 7.69 -20.69 3.56
N GLU A 15 7.50 -20.23 4.79
CA GLU A 15 7.87 -18.87 5.20
C GLU A 15 9.35 -18.55 4.99
N GLU A 16 10.26 -19.49 5.26
CA GLU A 16 11.70 -19.26 5.11
C GLU A 16 12.07 -19.08 3.62
N ALA A 17 11.56 -19.95 2.76
CA ALA A 17 11.76 -19.86 1.32
C ALA A 17 11.19 -18.54 0.75
N LEU A 18 9.99 -18.17 1.20
CA LEU A 18 9.31 -16.95 0.78
C LEU A 18 10.06 -15.69 1.23
N VAL A 19 10.47 -15.61 2.50
CA VAL A 19 11.27 -14.50 3.04
C VAL A 19 12.57 -14.33 2.26
N LYS A 20 13.28 -15.42 2.00
CA LYS A 20 14.54 -15.41 1.23
C LYS A 20 14.33 -14.90 -0.19
N ALA A 21 13.31 -15.41 -0.88
CA ALA A 21 12.98 -14.99 -2.24
C ALA A 21 12.58 -13.51 -2.31
N LEU A 22 11.64 -13.07 -1.45
CA LEU A 22 11.17 -11.68 -1.45
C LEU A 22 12.25 -10.69 -1.05
N THR A 23 13.12 -11.05 -0.11
CA THR A 23 14.28 -10.22 0.25
C THR A 23 15.19 -10.02 -0.96
N LYS A 24 15.52 -11.11 -1.68
CA LYS A 24 16.32 -11.04 -2.91
C LYS A 24 15.66 -10.14 -3.95
N TYR A 25 14.39 -10.38 -4.28
CA TYR A 25 13.67 -9.59 -5.29
C TYR A 25 13.57 -8.11 -4.93
N THR A 26 13.35 -7.82 -3.64
CA THR A 26 13.28 -6.44 -3.15
C THR A 26 14.63 -5.74 -3.31
N TRP A 27 15.74 -6.41 -2.96
CA TRP A 27 17.07 -5.85 -3.17
C TRP A 27 17.42 -5.65 -4.64
N ASP A 28 17.06 -6.60 -5.51
CA ASP A 28 17.29 -6.48 -6.96
C ASP A 28 16.51 -5.28 -7.54
N MET A 29 15.27 -5.07 -7.08
CA MET A 29 14.46 -3.90 -7.42
C MET A 29 15.11 -2.59 -6.94
N LEU A 30 15.52 -2.52 -5.67
CA LEU A 30 16.13 -1.32 -5.10
C LEU A 30 17.47 -0.96 -5.76
N LYS A 31 18.29 -1.97 -6.10
CA LYS A 31 19.58 -1.78 -6.79
C LYS A 31 19.44 -1.22 -8.20
N THR A 32 18.33 -1.51 -8.88
CA THR A 32 18.02 -0.97 -10.22
C THR A 32 17.39 0.43 -10.17
N GLY A 33 17.27 1.03 -8.98
CA GLY A 33 16.71 2.37 -8.79
C GLY A 33 15.19 2.42 -8.71
N HIS A 34 14.52 1.27 -8.76
CA HIS A 34 13.08 1.19 -8.54
C HIS A 34 12.73 1.36 -7.05
N VAL A 35 11.46 1.67 -6.80
CA VAL A 35 10.90 1.83 -5.46
C VAL A 35 9.91 0.71 -5.16
N VAL A 36 9.69 0.44 -3.87
CA VAL A 36 8.66 -0.52 -3.44
C VAL A 36 7.32 0.21 -3.32
N PRO A 37 6.29 -0.16 -4.10
CA PRO A 37 4.98 0.48 -4.03
C PRO A 37 4.35 0.36 -2.64
N GLY A 38 3.73 1.44 -2.15
CA GLY A 38 3.05 1.47 -0.86
C GLY A 38 3.94 1.67 0.37
N TYR A 39 5.27 1.76 0.20
CA TYR A 39 6.24 2.00 1.27
C TYR A 39 7.04 3.29 1.04
N GLY A 40 7.64 3.83 2.11
CA GLY A 40 8.58 4.94 1.99
C GLY A 40 7.96 6.33 2.06
N HIS A 41 6.78 6.46 2.66
CA HIS A 41 6.05 7.72 2.73
C HIS A 41 6.79 8.79 3.54
N ALA A 42 6.85 10.03 3.03
CA ALA A 42 7.57 11.13 3.67
C ALA A 42 7.03 11.53 5.07
N VAL A 43 5.79 11.16 5.39
CA VAL A 43 5.04 11.65 6.56
C VAL A 43 4.81 10.58 7.62
N LEU A 44 4.52 9.34 7.21
CA LEU A 44 4.15 8.26 8.13
C LEU A 44 5.36 7.76 8.90
N ARG A 45 5.43 7.99 10.22
CA ARG A 45 6.53 7.51 11.08
C ARG A 45 6.30 6.12 11.67
N VAL A 46 5.08 5.60 11.51
CA VAL A 46 4.60 4.31 11.97
C VAL A 46 3.70 3.72 10.89
N THR A 47 3.36 2.43 11.00
CA THR A 47 2.37 1.79 10.13
C THR A 47 1.07 2.58 10.13
N ASP A 48 0.55 2.87 8.93
CA ASP A 48 -0.73 3.55 8.75
C ASP A 48 -1.85 2.74 9.43
N PRO A 49 -2.66 3.32 10.33
CA PRO A 49 -3.76 2.60 10.96
C PRO A 49 -4.76 2.02 9.94
N ARG A 50 -4.88 2.63 8.76
CA ARG A 50 -5.72 2.14 7.67
C ARG A 50 -5.16 0.87 7.00
N TYR A 51 -3.83 0.71 7.01
CA TYR A 51 -3.20 -0.56 6.62
C TYR A 51 -3.49 -1.63 7.68
N THR A 52 -3.31 -1.28 8.96
CA THR A 52 -3.53 -2.20 10.08
C THR A 52 -4.94 -2.77 10.10
N CYS A 53 -5.98 -1.94 9.94
CA CYS A 53 -7.35 -2.43 9.96
C CYS A 53 -7.66 -3.41 8.82
N GLN A 54 -7.12 -3.18 7.61
CA GLN A 54 -7.28 -4.12 6.50
C GLN A 54 -6.51 -5.41 6.74
N ARG A 55 -5.33 -5.33 7.35
CA ARG A 55 -4.55 -6.51 7.71
C ARG A 55 -5.28 -7.38 8.72
N GLU A 56 -5.86 -6.78 9.76
CA GLU A 56 -6.66 -7.49 10.77
C GLU A 56 -7.89 -8.17 10.16
N PHE A 57 -8.55 -7.50 9.21
CA PHE A 57 -9.65 -8.08 8.44
C PHE A 57 -9.19 -9.33 7.67
N CYS A 58 -8.07 -9.25 6.94
CA CYS A 58 -7.55 -10.38 6.16
C CYS A 58 -7.10 -11.56 7.05
N LEU A 59 -6.47 -11.27 8.19
CA LEU A 59 -6.11 -12.28 9.19
C LEU A 59 -7.32 -13.07 9.70
N THR A 60 -8.46 -12.41 9.82
CA THR A 60 -9.68 -13.02 10.37
C THR A 60 -10.44 -13.82 9.32
N HIS A 61 -10.50 -13.34 8.08
CA HIS A 61 -11.40 -13.88 7.05
C HIS A 61 -10.71 -14.78 6.02
N PHE A 62 -9.47 -14.50 5.64
CA PHE A 62 -8.76 -15.28 4.61
C PHE A 62 -7.23 -15.28 4.83
N PRO A 63 -6.75 -15.79 5.99
CA PRO A 63 -5.33 -15.79 6.30
C PRO A 63 -4.48 -16.64 5.36
N ASP A 64 -5.10 -17.60 4.67
CA ASP A 64 -4.41 -18.54 3.78
C ASP A 64 -4.29 -18.07 2.32
N ASP A 65 -4.88 -16.92 1.98
CA ASP A 65 -4.83 -16.39 0.63
C ASP A 65 -3.37 -16.15 0.16
N PRO A 66 -2.97 -16.63 -1.04
CA PRO A 66 -1.60 -16.52 -1.53
C PRO A 66 -1.08 -15.07 -1.64
N LEU A 67 -1.94 -14.13 -2.09
CA LEU A 67 -1.58 -12.73 -2.21
C LEU A 67 -1.47 -12.08 -0.83
N PHE A 68 -2.35 -12.43 0.10
CA PHE A 68 -2.25 -11.97 1.48
C PHE A 68 -0.97 -12.49 2.17
N LYS A 69 -0.61 -13.76 1.99
CA LYS A 69 0.67 -14.34 2.49
C LYS A 69 1.88 -13.57 1.98
N LEU A 70 1.87 -13.20 0.70
CA LEU A 70 2.90 -12.37 0.08
C LEU A 70 2.97 -10.99 0.75
N THR A 71 1.85 -10.27 0.82
CA THR A 71 1.75 -8.93 1.43
C THR A 71 2.15 -8.94 2.90
N SER A 72 1.71 -9.94 3.67
CA SER A 72 2.07 -10.09 5.08
C SER A 72 3.55 -10.39 5.27
N THR A 73 4.16 -11.20 4.39
CA THR A 73 5.62 -11.45 4.44
C THR A 73 6.42 -10.21 4.07
N ILE A 74 5.99 -9.48 3.04
CA ILE A 74 6.58 -8.18 2.66
C ILE A 74 6.55 -7.22 3.86
N TYR A 75 5.43 -7.13 4.57
CA TYR A 75 5.32 -6.29 5.78
C TYR A 75 6.34 -6.63 6.86
N LYS A 76 6.66 -7.91 7.06
CA LYS A 76 7.67 -8.34 8.04
C LYS A 76 9.08 -7.90 7.65
N ILE A 77 9.46 -8.04 6.37
CA ILE A 77 10.85 -7.84 5.92
C ILE A 77 11.16 -6.39 5.52
N MET A 78 10.17 -5.63 5.07
CA MET A 78 10.39 -4.34 4.42
C MET A 78 11.00 -3.26 5.34
N PRO A 79 10.61 -3.15 6.63
CA PRO A 79 11.21 -2.16 7.53
C PRO A 79 12.74 -2.25 7.62
N ASP A 80 13.27 -3.46 7.76
CA ASP A 80 14.71 -3.70 7.88
C ASP A 80 15.43 -3.49 6.56
N ILE A 81 14.86 -3.96 5.44
CA ILE A 81 15.45 -3.77 4.10
C ILE A 81 15.56 -2.28 3.77
N LEU A 82 14.49 -1.50 3.98
CA LEU A 82 14.48 -0.07 3.65
C LEU A 82 15.38 0.74 4.58
N LYS A 83 15.51 0.32 5.84
CA LYS A 83 16.46 0.91 6.78
C LYS A 83 17.91 0.65 6.35
N GLN A 84 18.23 -0.57 5.93
CA GLN A 84 19.56 -0.93 5.40
C GLN A 84 19.87 -0.21 4.08
N HIS A 85 18.89 -0.06 3.20
CA HIS A 85 19.03 0.68 1.95
C HIS A 85 19.32 2.18 2.17
N GLY A 86 18.90 2.76 3.30
CA GLY A 86 19.34 4.08 3.76
C GLY A 86 18.75 5.29 3.02
N LYS A 87 18.00 5.10 1.92
CA LYS A 87 17.34 6.20 1.19
C LYS A 87 15.95 6.57 1.71
N THR A 88 15.36 5.72 2.54
CA THR A 88 13.98 5.88 2.99
C THR A 88 13.93 6.51 4.38
N LYS A 89 13.21 7.63 4.53
CA LYS A 89 13.04 8.28 5.83
C LYS A 89 12.15 7.47 6.79
N ASN A 90 11.04 6.92 6.29
CA ASN A 90 10.15 6.08 7.08
C ASN A 90 9.76 4.82 6.30
N PRO A 91 10.03 3.61 6.82
CA PRO A 91 9.92 2.39 6.04
C PRO A 91 8.57 1.66 6.22
N PHE A 92 7.52 2.37 6.62
CA PHE A 92 6.21 1.79 6.94
C PHE A 92 5.22 1.89 5.78
N PRO A 93 4.27 0.93 5.67
CA PRO A 93 3.31 0.94 4.58
C PRO A 93 2.15 1.92 4.83
N ASN A 94 1.49 2.29 3.74
CA ASN A 94 0.19 2.96 3.75
C ASN A 94 -0.96 2.00 3.38
N LEU A 95 -2.20 2.48 3.45
CA LEU A 95 -3.41 1.77 2.99
C LEU A 95 -3.26 1.05 1.64
N ASP A 96 -2.63 1.71 0.65
CA ASP A 96 -2.59 1.24 -0.73
C ASP A 96 -1.67 0.02 -0.91
N ALA A 97 -0.79 -0.24 0.05
CA ALA A 97 0.00 -1.46 0.11
C ALA A 97 -0.84 -2.73 0.39
N HIS A 98 -2.11 -2.57 0.81
CA HIS A 98 -2.94 -3.69 1.28
C HIS A 98 -4.30 -3.80 0.57
N SER A 99 -4.91 -2.68 0.19
CA SER A 99 -6.31 -2.66 -0.28
C SER A 99 -6.56 -3.54 -1.51
N GLY A 100 -5.57 -3.65 -2.40
CA GLY A 100 -5.66 -4.46 -3.61
C GLY A 100 -5.87 -5.95 -3.34
N VAL A 101 -5.17 -6.54 -2.36
CA VAL A 101 -5.31 -7.99 -2.09
C VAL A 101 -6.68 -8.35 -1.55
N LEU A 102 -7.28 -7.45 -0.76
CA LEU A 102 -8.62 -7.63 -0.24
C LEU A 102 -9.65 -7.63 -1.37
N LEU A 103 -9.56 -6.66 -2.29
CA LEU A 103 -10.46 -6.58 -3.45
C LEU A 103 -10.34 -7.81 -4.34
N GLN A 104 -9.12 -8.23 -4.65
CA GLN A 104 -8.88 -9.38 -5.54
C GLN A 104 -9.39 -10.69 -4.93
N HIS A 105 -9.22 -10.89 -3.63
CA HIS A 105 -9.70 -12.09 -2.94
C HIS A 105 -11.22 -12.30 -3.14
N TYR A 106 -12.00 -11.23 -3.12
CA TYR A 106 -13.45 -11.27 -3.33
C TYR A 106 -13.88 -11.12 -4.81
N GLY A 107 -12.95 -11.25 -5.76
CA GLY A 107 -13.25 -11.30 -7.19
C GLY A 107 -13.27 -9.93 -7.90
N LEU A 108 -12.96 -8.83 -7.22
CA LEU A 108 -12.73 -7.54 -7.87
C LEU A 108 -11.29 -7.49 -8.36
N THR A 109 -11.06 -7.92 -9.60
CA THR A 109 -9.69 -8.08 -10.16
C THR A 109 -9.32 -7.01 -11.17
N GLU A 110 -10.30 -6.24 -11.65
CA GLU A 110 -10.17 -5.16 -12.63
C GLU A 110 -9.53 -3.93 -11.97
N GLN A 111 -8.19 -3.94 -11.86
CA GLN A 111 -7.43 -2.90 -11.16
C GLN A 111 -7.71 -1.47 -11.66
N SER A 112 -8.04 -1.30 -12.94
CA SER A 112 -8.44 -0.01 -13.52
C SER A 112 -9.71 0.56 -12.89
N PHE A 113 -10.53 -0.26 -12.25
CA PHE A 113 -11.76 0.14 -11.57
C PHE A 113 -11.52 0.60 -10.12
N TYR A 114 -10.36 0.31 -9.52
CA TYR A 114 -10.13 0.58 -8.09
C TYR A 114 -10.22 2.07 -7.75
N THR A 115 -9.84 2.96 -8.68
CA THR A 115 -9.97 4.41 -8.48
C THR A 115 -11.44 4.85 -8.38
N VAL A 116 -12.38 4.13 -8.99
CA VAL A 116 -13.82 4.39 -8.82
C VAL A 116 -14.24 4.14 -7.37
N LEU A 117 -13.82 3.00 -6.80
CA LEU A 117 -14.07 2.67 -5.39
C LEU A 117 -13.44 3.71 -4.45
N PHE A 118 -12.23 4.17 -4.77
CA PHE A 118 -11.59 5.24 -4.03
C PHE A 118 -12.38 6.55 -4.08
N GLY A 119 -12.90 6.94 -5.25
CA GLY A 119 -13.78 8.09 -5.43
C GLY A 119 -15.04 7.98 -4.57
N MET A 120 -15.69 6.81 -4.57
CA MET A 120 -16.87 6.53 -3.73
C MET A 120 -16.56 6.62 -2.23
N GLY A 121 -15.40 6.16 -1.78
CA GLY A 121 -14.98 6.34 -0.38
C GLY A 121 -14.67 7.80 -0.04
N ARG A 122 -14.01 8.52 -0.95
CA ARG A 122 -13.58 9.91 -0.75
C ARG A 122 -14.74 10.90 -0.74
N GLN A 123 -15.84 10.62 -1.46
CA GLN A 123 -16.97 11.53 -1.58
C GLN A 123 -17.57 11.92 -0.22
N MET A 124 -17.59 11.00 0.76
CA MET A 124 -18.16 11.29 2.08
C MET A 124 -17.42 12.43 2.79
N GLY A 125 -16.10 12.43 2.76
CA GLY A 125 -15.28 13.49 3.35
C GLY A 125 -15.36 14.80 2.57
N VAL A 126 -15.25 14.72 1.23
CA VAL A 126 -15.26 15.91 0.36
C VAL A 126 -16.61 16.62 0.41
N LEU A 127 -17.72 15.89 0.25
CA LEU A 127 -19.06 16.49 0.27
C LEU A 127 -19.40 17.06 1.65
N SER A 128 -18.99 16.40 2.74
CA SER A 128 -19.14 16.97 4.09
C SER A 128 -18.38 18.29 4.23
N GLY A 129 -17.15 18.37 3.70
CA GLY A 129 -16.37 19.60 3.65
C GLY A 129 -17.07 20.71 2.85
N VAL A 130 -17.58 20.38 1.66
CA VAL A 130 -18.31 21.32 0.80
C VAL A 130 -19.53 21.90 1.51
N VAL A 131 -20.32 21.08 2.21
CA VAL A 131 -21.47 21.56 3.00
C VAL A 131 -21.02 22.57 4.05
N TRP A 132 -19.99 22.24 4.83
CA TRP A 132 -19.44 23.14 5.85
C TRP A 132 -18.90 24.44 5.27
N ASP A 133 -18.22 24.39 4.13
CA ASP A 133 -17.70 25.57 3.47
C ASP A 133 -18.83 26.53 3.04
N ARG A 134 -20.00 26.01 2.64
CA ARG A 134 -21.18 26.84 2.31
C ARG A 134 -21.81 27.43 3.56
N LEU A 135 -21.99 26.62 4.60
CA LEU A 135 -22.54 27.09 5.88
C LEU A 135 -21.68 28.19 6.52
N GLN A 136 -20.36 28.10 6.38
CA GLN A 136 -19.41 29.10 6.90
C GLN A 136 -19.21 30.30 5.96
N GLY A 137 -19.87 30.34 4.80
CA GLY A 137 -19.72 31.43 3.83
C GLY A 137 -18.29 31.58 3.30
N ARG A 138 -17.54 30.49 3.15
CA ARG A 138 -16.14 30.56 2.71
C ARG A 138 -16.04 31.16 1.30
N PRO A 139 -15.12 32.12 1.08
CA PRO A 139 -14.99 32.81 -0.21
C PRO A 139 -14.33 31.92 -1.27
N LEU A 140 -14.28 32.41 -2.50
CA LEU A 140 -13.56 31.79 -3.60
C LEU A 140 -12.07 31.67 -3.28
N GLU A 141 -11.51 30.46 -3.40
CA GLU A 141 -10.06 30.24 -3.35
C GLU A 141 -9.40 30.83 -4.61
N ARG A 142 -8.55 31.85 -4.44
CA ARG A 142 -7.89 32.56 -5.54
C ARG A 142 -6.40 32.83 -5.26
N PRO A 143 -5.54 31.79 -5.29
CA PRO A 143 -4.10 31.97 -5.13
C PRO A 143 -3.52 32.80 -6.29
N LYS A 144 -2.50 33.61 -6.00
CA LYS A 144 -1.77 34.37 -7.05
C LYS A 144 -0.64 33.51 -7.59
N SER A 145 -0.56 33.42 -8.92
CA SER A 145 0.59 32.84 -9.62
C SER A 145 1.71 33.87 -9.77
N ILE A 146 2.96 33.42 -9.69
CA ILE A 146 4.16 34.21 -9.95
C ILE A 146 5.01 33.47 -11.00
N THR A 147 5.61 34.21 -11.92
CA THR A 147 6.58 33.65 -12.87
C THR A 147 7.96 33.61 -12.21
N THR A 148 8.82 32.71 -12.70
CA THR A 148 10.23 32.62 -12.27
C THR A 148 11.03 33.82 -12.74
#